data_AF-A0A8J9X5D5-F1
#
_entry.id   AF-A0A8J9X5D5-F1
#
_cell.length_a   1.000
_cell.length_b   1.000
_cell.length_c   1.000
_cell.angle_alpha   90.00
_cell.angle_beta   90.00
_cell.angle_gamma   90.00
#
_symmetry.space_group_name_H-M   'P 1'
#
loop_
_entity.id
_entity.type
_entity.pdbx_description
1 polymer ?
#
loop_
_entity_poly.entity_id
_entity_poly.type
_entity_poly.pdbx_seq_one_letter_code
_entity_poly.pdbx_strand_id
1 'polypeptide(L)' 'MQRPIIQDVSLCLQPGKNYLVLGPPASGKSTLLKAIAGQLKSSSTEKLEGQILYNGRELE' A
#
# COMPACT_ATOMS: atom_id res chain seq x y z
N MET A 1 2.37 -13.57 17.26
CA MET A 1 2.48 -13.43 15.80
C MET A 1 1.61 -12.26 15.38
N GLN A 2 2.16 -11.21 14.75
CA GLN A 2 1.35 -10.13 14.18
C GLN A 2 0.79 -10.59 12.83
N ARG A 3 -0.53 -10.42 12.64
CA ARG A 3 -1.19 -10.72 11.37
C ARG A 3 -1.08 -9.49 10.45
N PRO A 4 -0.63 -9.65 9.19
CA PRO A 4 -0.60 -8.52 8.26
C PRO A 4 -2.02 -8.01 7.98
N ILE A 5 -2.19 -6.69 7.95
CA ILE A 5 -3.46 -6.04 7.59
C ILE A 5 -3.73 -6.22 6.08
N ILE A 6 -2.67 -6.18 5.28
CA ILE A 6 -2.67 -6.38 3.83
C ILE A 6 -1.65 -7.45 3.52
N GLN A 7 -2.00 -8.44 2.70
CA GLN A 7 -1.14 -9.58 2.38
C GLN A 7 -1.20 -9.86 0.89
N ASP A 8 -0.04 -10.09 0.27
CA ASP A 8 0.14 -10.56 -1.11
C ASP A 8 -0.69 -9.80 -2.15
N VAL A 9 -0.61 -8.46 -2.13
CA VAL A 9 -1.28 -7.59 -3.10
C VAL A 9 -0.33 -7.17 -4.21
N SER A 10 -0.76 -7.33 -5.46
CA SER A 10 -0.09 -6.79 -6.65
C SER A 10 -1.09 -5.96 -7.47
N LEU A 11 -0.74 -4.71 -7.78
CA LEU A 11 -1.58 -3.81 -8.55
C LEU A 11 -0.71 -2.85 -9.38
N CYS A 12 -1.28 -2.35 -10.49
CA CYS A 12 -0.64 -1.36 -11.36
C CYS A 12 -1.64 -0.25 -11.67
N LEU A 13 -1.28 0.98 -11.32
CA LEU A 13 -2.09 2.18 -11.53
C LEU A 13 -1.54 2.96 -12.73
N GLN A 14 -2.36 3.18 -13.74
CA GLN A 14 -1.99 3.89 -14.96
C GLN A 14 -2.29 5.39 -14.81
N PRO A 15 -1.41 6.28 -15.32
CA PRO A 15 -1.67 7.71 -15.34
C PRO A 15 -2.98 8.07 -16.05
N GLY A 16 -3.64 9.13 -15.60
CA GLY A 16 -4.88 9.64 -16.21
C GLY A 16 -6.15 8.85 -15.88
N LYS A 17 -6.07 7.88 -14.94
CA LYS A 17 -7.22 7.11 -14.47
C LYS A 17 -7.57 7.44 -13.02
N ASN A 18 -8.86 7.35 -12.71
CA ASN A 18 -9.38 7.42 -11.35
C ASN A 18 -9.60 5.99 -10.83
N TYR A 19 -9.12 5.74 -9.62
CA TYR A 19 -9.22 4.44 -8.95
C TYR A 19 -9.97 4.57 -7.63
N LEU A 20 -10.77 3.55 -7.30
CA LEU A 20 -11.56 3.50 -6.08
C LEU A 20 -11.19 2.26 -5.27
N VAL A 21 -10.84 2.45 -3.99
CA VAL A 21 -10.56 1.36 -3.05
C VAL A 21 -11.79 1.13 -2.17
N LEU A 22 -12.40 -0.05 -2.28
CA LEU A 22 -13.59 -0.45 -1.52
C LEU A 22 -13.28 -1.54 -0.50
N GLY A 23 -14.07 -1.62 0.57
CA GLY A 23 -13.95 -2.67 1.58
C GLY A 23 -14.57 -2.31 2.94
N PRO A 24 -14.90 -3.30 3.79
CA PRO A 24 -15.48 -3.10 5.11
C PRO A 24 -14.64 -2.22 6.05
N PRO A 25 -15.19 -1.72 7.16
CA PRO A 25 -14.39 -1.09 8.21
C PRO A 25 -13.21 -1.97 8.65
N ALA A 26 -12.06 -1.34 8.96
CA ALA A 26 -10.81 -2.01 9.35
C ALA A 26 -10.18 -2.99 8.31
N SER A 27 -10.65 -3.01 7.06
CA SER A 27 -10.08 -3.87 6.00
C SER A 27 -8.73 -3.42 5.43
N GLY A 28 -8.08 -2.40 6.01
CA GLY A 28 -6.77 -1.92 5.55
C GLY A 28 -6.77 -0.89 4.41
N LYS A 29 -7.92 -0.37 3.96
CA LYS A 29 -7.98 0.62 2.86
C LYS A 29 -7.06 1.83 3.05
N SER A 30 -7.15 2.48 4.21
CA SER A 30 -6.33 3.65 4.52
C SER A 30 -4.85 3.28 4.64
N THR A 31 -4.54 2.07 5.13
CA THR A 31 -3.18 1.53 5.17
C THR A 31 -2.63 1.33 3.75
N LEU A 32 -3.42 0.77 2.83
CA LEU A 32 -3.04 0.59 1.42
C LEU A 32 -2.76 1.94 0.75
N LEU A 33 -3.65 2.91 0.93
CA LEU A 33 -3.49 4.24 0.36
C LEU A 33 -2.27 4.97 0.92
N LYS A 34 -1.99 4.85 2.22
CA LYS A 34 -0.77 5.39 2.84
C LYS A 34 0.49 4.74 2.29
N ALA A 35 0.49 3.42 2.10
CA ALA A 35 1.61 2.70 1.51
C ALA A 35 1.90 3.19 0.08
N ILE A 36 0.86 3.26 -0.78
CA ILE A 36 0.99 3.75 -2.17
C ILE A 36 1.44 5.22 -2.22
N ALA A 37 1.03 6.04 -1.24
CA ALA A 37 1.45 7.44 -1.14
C ALA A 37 2.87 7.64 -0.56
N GLY A 38 3.61 6.57 -0.23
CA GLY A 38 4.94 6.65 0.39
C GLY A 38 4.91 7.18 1.82
N GLN A 39 3.75 7.13 2.49
CA GLN A 39 3.56 7.67 3.84
C GLN A 39 3.71 6.61 4.94
N LEU A 40 3.84 5.34 4.57
CA LEU A 40 4.03 4.24 5.51
C LEU A 40 5.51 3.91 5.59
N LYS A 41 6.20 4.41 6.62
CA LYS A 41 7.62 4.14 6.84
C LYS A 41 7.78 2.92 7.74
N SER A 42 8.68 2.01 7.38
CA SER A 42 9.01 0.88 8.22
C SER A 42 9.49 1.36 9.59
N SER A 43 8.82 0.92 10.64
CA SER A 43 9.05 1.27 12.03
C SER A 43 8.91 0.04 12.92
N SER A 44 9.08 0.21 14.23
CA SER A 44 8.91 -0.87 15.21
C SER A 44 7.50 -1.49 15.19
N THR A 45 6.51 -0.76 14.69
CA THR A 45 5.09 -1.13 14.70
C THR A 45 4.48 -1.28 13.31
N GLU A 46 5.18 -0.84 12.27
CA GLU A 46 4.70 -0.88 10.89
C GLU A 46 5.77 -1.52 10.02
N LYS A 47 5.43 -2.61 9.33
CA LYS A 47 6.34 -3.28 8.41
C LYS A 47 5.72 -3.29 7.02
N LEU A 48 6.47 -2.78 6.05
CA LEU A 48 6.13 -2.90 4.64
C LEU A 48 7.12 -3.88 4.00
N GLU A 49 6.57 -4.88 3.31
CA GLU A 49 7.34 -5.87 2.56
C GLU A 49 6.93 -5.82 1.08
N GLY A 50 7.88 -6.10 0.19
CA GLY A 50 7.72 -5.94 -1.25
C GLY A 50 8.23 -4.59 -1.74
N GLN A 51 7.80 -4.20 -2.94
CA GLN A 51 8.26 -3.00 -3.64
C GLN A 51 7.08 -2.19 -4.17
N ILE A 52 7.20 -0.86 -4.14
CA ILE A 52 6.26 0.06 -4.77
C ILE A 52 7.05 0.86 -5.78
N LEU A 53 6.59 0.90 -7.04
CA LEU A 53 7.24 1.66 -8.09
C LEU A 53 6.38 2.87 -8.50
N TYR A 54 7.00 4.05 -8.55
CA TYR A 54 6.43 5.25 -9.14
C TYR A 54 7.21 5.63 -10.40
N ASN A 55 6.55 5.62 -11.56
CA ASN A 55 7.18 5.82 -12.88
C ASN A 55 8.41 4.91 -13.11
N GLY A 56 8.32 3.66 -12.66
CA GLY A 56 9.39 2.65 -12.83
C GLY A 56 10.57 2.77 -11.87
N ARG A 57 10.51 3.66 -10.87
CA ARG A 57 11.52 3.80 -9.81
C ARG A 57 10.93 3.38 -8.48
N GLU A 58 11.73 2.72 -7.65
CA GLU A 58 11.31 2.34 -6.30
C GLU A 58 10.99 3.61 -5.48
N LEU A 59 9.87 3.55 -4.76
CA LEU A 59 9.38 4.64 -3.91
C LEU A 59 10.09 4.54 -2.55
N GLU A 60 10.95 5.52 -2.24
CA GLU A 60 11.69 5.64 -0.96
C GLU A 60 10.82 6.07 0.22
#